data_AF-A0A5P8Z4N7-F1
#
_entry.id   AF-A0A5P8Z4N7-F1
#
_cell.length_a   1.000
_cell.length_b   1.000
_cell.length_c   1.000
_cell.angle_alpha   90.00
_cell.angle_beta   90.00
_cell.angle_gamma   90.00
#
_symmetry.space_group_name_H-M   'P 1'
#
loop_
_entity.id
_entity.type
_entity.pdbx_description
1 polymer ?
#
loop_
_entity_poly.entity_id
_entity_poly.type
_entity_poly.pdbx_seq_one_letter_code
_entity_poly.pdbx_strand_id
1 'polypeptide(L)'
;MSPWRYPVANNPRDVRRTCVAVEADLRAAGVSSGAAARMELICAEVLNNIVEHAMPGQPDGWIELQIDLAAPGRLTFLDNGAPMPDGGRRQISDPDMSCPPDMNGPKETLPEGGYGWLLIRSLAEHVEYDRTDGKNSVRITLPPDLS
;
A
#
# COMPACT_ATOMS: atom_id res chain seq x y z
N MET A 1 12.34 -10.44 15.16
CA MET A 1 11.01 -11.08 15.11
C MET A 1 10.71 -11.45 13.67
N SER A 2 9.95 -12.50 13.41
CA SER A 2 9.47 -12.77 12.05
C SER A 2 8.40 -11.75 11.68
N PRO A 3 8.32 -11.30 10.41
CA PRO A 3 7.28 -10.37 9.99
C PRO A 3 5.89 -11.02 10.12
N TRP A 4 4.89 -10.22 10.46
CA TRP A 4 3.50 -10.65 10.38
C TRP A 4 3.10 -10.78 8.91
N ARG A 5 2.18 -11.70 8.61
CA ARG A 5 1.75 -12.01 7.25
C ARG A 5 0.24 -12.09 7.17
N TYR A 6 -0.32 -11.36 6.22
CA TYR A 6 -1.75 -11.29 5.96
C TYR A 6 -2.00 -11.68 4.50
N PRO A 7 -2.53 -12.88 4.21
CA PRO A 7 -3.06 -13.17 2.89
C PRO A 7 -4.32 -12.31 2.67
N VAL A 8 -4.42 -11.69 1.49
CA VAL A 8 -5.54 -10.83 1.12
C VAL A 8 -6.18 -11.36 -0.15
N ALA A 9 -7.46 -11.65 -0.11
CA ALA A 9 -8.22 -12.05 -1.28
C ALA A 9 -8.44 -10.83 -2.20
N ASN A 10 -8.46 -11.08 -3.51
CA ASN A 10 -8.69 -10.07 -4.53
C ASN A 10 -10.14 -9.56 -4.57
N ASN A 11 -10.59 -8.88 -3.51
CA ASN A 11 -11.88 -8.20 -3.46
C ASN A 11 -11.91 -7.10 -2.38
N PRO A 12 -12.72 -6.03 -2.56
CA PRO A 12 -12.76 -4.91 -1.61
C PRO A 12 -13.20 -5.26 -0.19
N ARG A 13 -13.95 -6.36 -0.01
CA ARG A 13 -14.41 -6.78 1.33
C ARG A 13 -13.24 -7.30 2.15
N ASP A 14 -12.36 -8.08 1.54
CA ASP A 14 -11.22 -8.68 2.24
C ASP A 14 -10.10 -7.67 2.49
N VAL A 15 -9.95 -6.66 1.60
CA VAL A 15 -9.09 -5.49 1.87
C VAL A 15 -9.53 -4.81 3.18
N ARG A 16 -10.80 -4.42 3.30
CA ARG A 16 -11.32 -3.78 4.53
C ARG A 16 -11.14 -4.65 5.77
N ARG A 17 -11.41 -5.96 5.65
CA ARG A 17 -11.23 -6.91 6.75
C ARG A 17 -9.76 -6.96 7.19
N THR A 18 -8.83 -6.99 6.25
CA THR A 18 -7.40 -7.02 6.52
C THR A 18 -6.95 -5.74 7.22
N CYS A 19 -7.38 -4.56 6.76
CA CYS A 19 -7.04 -3.29 7.40
C CYS A 19 -7.48 -3.24 8.87
N VAL A 20 -8.72 -3.67 9.16
CA VAL A 20 -9.23 -3.73 10.55
C VAL A 20 -8.42 -4.69 11.40
N ALA A 21 -8.02 -5.85 10.86
CA ALA A 21 -7.20 -6.81 11.58
C ALA A 21 -5.80 -6.25 11.86
N VAL A 22 -5.17 -5.64 10.86
CA VAL A 22 -3.86 -4.98 10.98
C VAL A 22 -3.89 -3.89 12.04
N GLU A 23 -4.87 -2.98 12.02
CA GLU A 23 -5.00 -1.91 13.02
C GLU A 23 -5.12 -2.48 14.45
N ALA A 24 -5.93 -3.53 14.63
CA ALA A 24 -6.10 -4.20 15.92
C ALA A 24 -4.80 -4.87 16.41
N ASP A 25 -4.10 -5.58 15.52
CA ASP A 25 -2.84 -6.26 15.84
C ASP A 25 -1.71 -5.27 16.18
N LEU A 26 -1.63 -4.15 15.44
CA LEU A 26 -0.68 -3.07 15.71
C LEU A 26 -0.91 -2.46 17.10
N ARG A 27 -2.16 -2.15 17.45
CA ARG A 27 -2.52 -1.65 18.78
C ARG A 27 -2.18 -2.66 19.87
N ALA A 28 -2.46 -3.94 19.65
CA ALA A 28 -2.14 -5.00 20.61
C ALA A 28 -0.62 -5.16 20.82
N ALA A 29 0.19 -4.85 19.80
CA ALA A 29 1.65 -4.84 19.88
C ALA A 29 2.24 -3.55 20.49
N GLY A 30 1.38 -2.60 20.91
CA GLY A 30 1.81 -1.36 21.55
C GLY A 30 2.21 -0.24 20.58
N VAL A 31 1.89 -0.37 19.28
CA VAL A 31 2.04 0.72 18.31
C VAL A 31 1.05 1.83 18.66
N SER A 32 1.49 3.10 18.58
CA SER A 32 0.64 4.23 18.92
C SER A 32 -0.57 4.32 17.99
N SER A 33 -1.69 4.89 18.48
CA SER A 33 -2.92 5.00 17.66
C SER A 33 -2.69 5.79 16.36
N GLY A 34 -1.81 6.80 16.39
CA GLY A 34 -1.46 7.58 15.20
C GLY A 34 -0.66 6.76 14.18
N ALA A 35 0.35 6.01 14.65
CA ALA A 35 1.14 5.13 13.80
C ALA A 35 0.30 3.98 13.24
N ALA A 36 -0.56 3.37 14.05
CA ALA A 36 -1.46 2.31 13.61
C ALA A 36 -2.44 2.79 12.52
N ALA A 37 -3.08 3.96 12.71
CA ALA A 37 -3.97 4.55 11.71
C ALA A 37 -3.24 4.93 10.41
N ARG A 38 -2.00 5.43 10.52
CA ARG A 38 -1.14 5.71 9.34
C ARG A 38 -0.86 4.43 8.55
N MET A 39 -0.45 3.37 9.24
CA MET A 39 -0.14 2.08 8.61
C MET A 39 -1.38 1.45 7.98
N GLU A 40 -2.54 1.52 8.66
CA GLU A 40 -3.83 1.07 8.12
C GLU A 40 -4.18 1.80 6.83
N LEU A 41 -4.03 3.13 6.81
CA LEU A 41 -4.31 3.95 5.63
C LEU A 41 -3.40 3.59 4.46
N ILE A 42 -2.09 3.43 4.70
CA ILE A 42 -1.16 2.94 3.66
C ILE A 42 -1.59 1.56 3.15
N CYS A 43 -1.96 0.63 4.05
CA CYS A 43 -2.43 -0.70 3.66
C CYS A 43 -3.69 -0.63 2.80
N ALA A 44 -4.67 0.20 3.18
CA ALA A 44 -5.91 0.36 2.43
C ALA A 44 -5.63 0.87 1.01
N GLU A 45 -4.80 1.90 0.86
CA GLU A 45 -4.47 2.47 -0.45
C GLU A 45 -3.71 1.47 -1.34
N VAL A 46 -2.67 0.82 -0.82
CA VAL A 46 -1.89 -0.13 -1.64
C VAL A 46 -2.72 -1.35 -2.01
N LEU A 47 -3.48 -1.93 -1.07
CA LEU A 47 -4.29 -3.11 -1.34
C LEU A 47 -5.43 -2.81 -2.32
N ASN A 48 -6.08 -1.66 -2.21
CA ASN A 48 -7.08 -1.22 -3.20
C ASN A 48 -6.43 -1.03 -4.57
N ASN A 49 -5.26 -0.38 -4.65
CA ASN A 49 -4.54 -0.21 -5.91
C ASN A 49 -4.22 -1.56 -6.58
N ILE A 50 -3.82 -2.57 -5.81
CA ILE A 50 -3.54 -3.91 -6.33
C ILE A 50 -4.84 -4.55 -6.87
N VAL A 51 -5.92 -4.54 -6.08
CA VAL A 51 -7.22 -5.12 -6.47
C VAL A 51 -7.80 -4.44 -7.71
N GLU A 52 -7.74 -3.11 -7.79
CA GLU A 52 -8.35 -2.33 -8.86
C GLU A 52 -7.53 -2.32 -10.15
N HIS A 53 -6.19 -2.30 -10.05
CA HIS A 53 -5.32 -2.09 -11.21
C HIS A 53 -4.45 -3.29 -11.58
N ALA A 54 -3.97 -4.06 -10.61
CA ALA A 54 -3.09 -5.19 -10.89
C ALA A 54 -3.87 -6.49 -11.14
N MET A 55 -5.06 -6.61 -10.56
CA MET A 55 -5.84 -7.84 -10.53
C MET A 55 -7.08 -7.98 -11.45
N PRO A 56 -7.47 -7.00 -12.30
CA PRO A 56 -8.61 -7.19 -13.22
C PRO A 56 -8.47 -8.44 -14.08
N GLY A 57 -9.46 -9.34 -14.00
CA GLY A 57 -9.49 -10.56 -14.80
C GLY A 57 -8.48 -11.64 -14.41
N GLN A 58 -7.88 -11.58 -13.22
CA GLN A 58 -6.91 -12.57 -12.74
C GLN A 58 -7.55 -13.54 -11.72
N PRO A 59 -8.03 -14.73 -12.15
CA PRO A 59 -8.74 -15.67 -11.28
C PRO A 59 -7.82 -16.34 -10.23
N ASP A 60 -6.54 -16.51 -10.55
CA ASP A 60 -5.50 -17.05 -9.64
C ASP A 60 -4.69 -15.92 -8.96
N GLY A 61 -5.26 -14.72 -8.89
CA GLY A 61 -4.65 -13.57 -8.25
C GLY A 61 -4.49 -13.77 -6.75
N TRP A 62 -3.30 -13.53 -6.22
CA TRP A 62 -3.01 -13.55 -4.78
C TRP A 62 -2.30 -12.27 -4.36
N ILE A 63 -2.52 -11.90 -3.10
CA ILE A 63 -1.93 -10.74 -2.47
C ILE A 63 -1.46 -11.16 -1.07
N GLU A 64 -0.24 -10.79 -0.69
CA GLU A 64 0.28 -10.94 0.66
C GLU A 64 0.79 -9.60 1.18
N LEU A 65 0.30 -9.18 2.34
CA LEU A 65 0.87 -8.08 3.11
C LEU A 65 1.79 -8.66 4.19
N GLN A 66 2.99 -8.11 4.30
CA GLN A 66 3.94 -8.39 5.37
C GLN A 66 4.23 -7.12 6.17
N ILE A 67 4.28 -7.25 7.49
CA ILE A 67 4.57 -6.14 8.42
C ILE A 67 5.77 -6.50 9.28
N ASP A 68 6.79 -5.66 9.25
CA ASP A 68 7.95 -5.72 10.16
C ASP A 68 7.98 -4.44 11.00
N LEU A 69 7.91 -4.59 12.32
CA LEU A 69 7.94 -3.48 13.27
C LEU A 69 9.36 -3.16 13.78
N ALA A 70 10.37 -3.95 13.40
CA ALA A 70 11.75 -3.64 13.73
C ALA A 70 12.16 -2.31 13.07
N ALA A 71 12.79 -1.41 13.82
CA ALA A 71 13.17 -0.10 13.30
C ALA A 71 14.24 -0.22 12.18
N PRO A 72 14.04 0.42 11.01
CA PRO A 72 12.85 1.17 10.61
C PRO A 72 11.69 0.24 10.22
N GLY A 73 10.48 0.56 10.70
CA GLY A 73 9.29 -0.25 10.42
C GLY A 73 9.00 -0.33 8.92
N ARG A 74 8.47 -1.47 8.46
CA ARG A 74 8.31 -1.76 7.04
C ARG A 74 7.00 -2.48 6.73
N LEU A 75 6.36 -2.06 5.65
CA LEU A 75 5.25 -2.76 5.01
C LEU A 75 5.74 -3.31 3.66
N THR A 76 5.46 -4.57 3.37
CA THR A 76 5.77 -5.18 2.06
C THR A 76 4.51 -5.81 1.48
N PHE A 77 4.14 -5.40 0.28
CA PHE A 77 3.00 -5.92 -0.45
C PHE A 77 3.52 -6.73 -1.62
N LEU A 78 3.06 -7.97 -1.72
CA LEU A 78 3.43 -8.92 -2.76
C LEU A 78 2.18 -9.36 -3.51
N ASP A 79 2.26 -9.39 -4.83
CA ASP A 79 1.16 -9.86 -5.67
C ASP A 79 1.66 -10.45 -6.99
N ASN A 80 0.84 -11.25 -7.65
CA ASN A 80 1.11 -11.78 -9.01
C ASN A 80 0.33 -11.05 -10.12
N GLY A 81 -0.18 -9.85 -9.84
CA GLY A 81 -0.93 -9.05 -10.76
C GLY A 81 -0.12 -8.48 -11.91
N ALA A 82 -0.79 -7.69 -12.73
CA ALA A 82 -0.17 -6.90 -13.78
C ALA A 82 0.94 -6.00 -13.21
N PRO A 83 2.05 -5.80 -13.94
CA PRO A 83 3.09 -4.86 -13.53
C PRO A 83 2.56 -3.44 -13.42
N MET A 84 3.19 -2.62 -12.57
CA MET A 84 2.94 -1.19 -12.61
C MET A 84 3.33 -0.59 -13.98
N PRO A 85 2.54 0.33 -14.53
CA PRO A 85 2.91 1.06 -15.75
C PRO A 85 4.26 1.77 -15.61
N ASP A 86 5.02 1.86 -16.70
CA ASP A 86 6.35 2.50 -16.74
C ASP A 86 7.32 2.02 -15.63
N GLY A 87 7.15 0.79 -15.14
CA GLY A 87 7.95 0.22 -14.06
C GLY A 87 7.76 0.91 -12.71
N GLY A 88 6.59 1.52 -12.47
CA GLY A 88 6.28 2.20 -11.20
C GLY A 88 6.90 3.59 -11.06
N ARG A 89 7.65 4.07 -12.08
CA ARG A 89 8.38 5.34 -12.01
C ARG A 89 7.47 6.53 -11.68
N ARG A 90 6.29 6.58 -12.32
CA ARG A 90 5.33 7.67 -12.08
C ARG A 90 4.75 7.57 -10.66
N GLN A 91 4.29 6.38 -10.29
CA GLN A 91 3.63 6.12 -9.01
C GLN A 91 4.56 6.42 -7.82
N ILE A 92 5.85 6.08 -7.93
CA ILE A 92 6.79 6.16 -6.80
C ILE A 92 7.53 7.49 -6.77
N SER A 93 7.95 8.00 -7.93
CA SER A 93 8.99 9.03 -8.01
C SER A 93 8.55 10.28 -8.78
N ASP A 94 7.32 10.38 -9.27
CA ASP A 94 6.93 11.53 -10.11
C ASP A 94 6.92 12.84 -9.29
N PRO A 95 7.77 13.82 -9.64
CA PRO A 95 7.77 15.12 -9.01
C PRO A 95 6.55 15.96 -9.41
N ASP A 96 5.91 15.70 -10.56
CA ASP A 96 4.74 16.48 -11.02
C ASP A 96 3.45 16.11 -10.28
N MET A 97 3.44 14.98 -9.55
CA MET A 97 2.35 14.59 -8.64
C MET A 97 2.48 15.19 -7.23
N SER A 98 3.44 16.10 -6.97
CA SER A 98 3.63 16.69 -5.63
C SER A 98 2.54 17.66 -5.19
N CYS A 99 1.68 18.12 -6.11
CA CYS A 99 0.49 18.89 -5.79
C CYS A 99 -0.71 17.94 -5.67
N PRO A 100 -1.42 17.90 -4.52
CA PRO A 100 -2.69 17.21 -4.47
C PRO A 100 -3.65 17.85 -5.48
N PRO A 101 -4.28 17.07 -6.36
CA PRO A 101 -5.34 17.61 -7.22
C PRO A 101 -6.45 18.18 -6.33
N ASP A 102 -7.14 19.20 -6.82
CA ASP A 102 -8.26 19.82 -6.10
C ASP A 102 -9.29 18.75 -5.72
N MET A 103 -9.43 18.51 -4.40
CA MET A 103 -10.25 17.42 -3.86
C MET A 103 -11.75 17.65 -4.04
N ASN A 104 -12.16 18.84 -4.49
CA ASN A 104 -13.55 19.16 -4.83
C ASN A 104 -13.84 19.04 -6.34
N GLY A 105 -12.86 18.63 -7.15
CA GLY A 105 -13.00 18.44 -8.59
C GLY A 105 -13.72 17.14 -9.00
N PRO A 106 -14.24 17.05 -10.24
CA PRO A 106 -14.83 15.82 -10.76
C PRO A 106 -13.81 14.68 -10.80
N LYS A 107 -14.19 13.47 -10.33
CA LYS A 107 -13.33 12.27 -10.32
C LYS A 107 -12.72 11.94 -11.69
N GLU A 108 -13.38 12.33 -12.77
CA GLU A 108 -12.96 12.12 -14.17
C GLU A 108 -11.76 13.00 -14.60
N THR A 109 -11.40 14.01 -13.80
CA THR A 109 -10.22 14.86 -14.02
C THR A 109 -8.99 14.41 -13.22
N LEU A 110 -9.16 13.39 -12.37
CA LEU A 110 -8.08 12.79 -11.61
C LEU A 110 -7.34 11.77 -12.49
N PRO A 111 -6.01 11.82 -12.58
CA PRO A 111 -5.26 10.78 -13.28
C PRO A 111 -5.56 9.41 -12.67
N GLU A 112 -5.87 8.42 -13.51
CA GLU A 112 -6.14 7.03 -13.09
C GLU A 112 -4.99 6.53 -12.19
N GLY A 113 -5.31 6.19 -10.93
CA GLY A 113 -4.35 5.64 -9.97
C GLY A 113 -3.38 6.63 -9.31
N GLY A 114 -3.48 7.95 -9.55
CA GLY A 114 -2.50 8.93 -9.00
C GLY A 114 -2.68 9.27 -7.51
N TYR A 115 -3.92 9.31 -7.01
CA TYR A 115 -4.23 9.80 -5.66
C TYR A 115 -3.71 8.89 -4.55
N GLY A 116 -3.95 7.59 -4.64
CA GLY A 116 -3.50 6.64 -3.62
C GLY A 116 -1.99 6.67 -3.44
N TRP A 117 -1.24 6.72 -4.55
CA TRP A 117 0.23 6.83 -4.49
C TRP A 117 0.73 8.15 -3.94
N LEU A 118 0.06 9.27 -4.22
CA LEU A 118 0.38 10.55 -3.59
C LEU A 118 0.20 10.49 -2.07
N LEU A 119 -0.92 9.93 -1.61
CA LEU A 119 -1.19 9.76 -0.18
C LEU A 119 -0.15 8.84 0.46
N ILE A 120 0.12 7.68 -0.15
CA ILE A 120 1.15 6.73 0.32
C ILE A 120 2.50 7.43 0.48
N ARG A 121 2.94 8.20 -0.52
CA ARG A 121 4.19 8.96 -0.48
C ARG A 121 4.21 10.03 0.60
N SER A 122 3.07 10.65 0.92
CA SER A 122 2.98 11.65 1.99
C SER A 122 3.08 11.04 3.39
N LEU A 123 2.78 9.74 3.53
CA LEU A 123 2.75 9.02 4.80
C LEU A 123 3.99 8.17 5.05
N ALA A 124 4.76 7.86 4.00
CA ALA A 124 5.94 7.00 4.04
C ALA A 124 7.25 7.80 4.04
N GLU A 125 8.32 7.21 4.55
CA GLU A 125 9.68 7.74 4.39
C GLU A 125 10.25 7.36 3.02
N HIS A 126 10.04 6.10 2.61
CA HIS A 126 10.51 5.59 1.33
C HIS A 126 9.54 4.58 0.74
N VAL A 127 9.40 4.59 -0.59
CA VAL A 127 8.59 3.64 -1.36
C VAL A 127 9.47 3.06 -2.45
N GLU A 128 9.53 1.74 -2.52
CA GLU A 128 10.27 0.99 -3.55
C GLU A 128 9.30 0.05 -4.26
N TYR A 129 9.52 -0.15 -5.56
CA TYR A 129 8.87 -1.20 -6.34
C TYR A 129 9.92 -2.03 -7.03
N ASP A 130 9.73 -3.34 -6.99
CA ASP A 130 10.45 -4.29 -7.80
C ASP A 130 9.47 -5.27 -8.44
N ARG A 131 9.85 -5.82 -9.58
CA ARG A 131 9.15 -6.95 -10.19
C ARG A 131 10.14 -8.03 -10.59
N THR A 132 10.00 -9.19 -9.96
CA THR A 132 10.84 -10.37 -10.20
C THR A 132 9.96 -11.60 -10.42
N ASP A 133 10.26 -12.41 -11.45
CA ASP A 133 9.55 -13.67 -11.77
C ASP A 133 8.01 -13.56 -11.78
N GLY A 134 7.50 -12.47 -12.36
CA GLY A 134 6.06 -12.23 -12.48
C GLY A 134 5.37 -11.78 -11.19
N LYS A 135 6.14 -11.48 -10.14
CA LYS A 135 5.62 -10.98 -8.85
C LYS A 135 6.00 -9.53 -8.65
N ASN A 136 5.02 -8.72 -8.31
CA ASN A 136 5.20 -7.35 -7.85
C ASN A 136 5.62 -7.36 -6.38
N SER A 137 6.50 -6.44 -6.00
CA SER A 137 6.83 -6.15 -4.61
C SER A 137 6.85 -4.64 -4.40
N VAL A 138 5.94 -4.14 -3.57
CA VAL A 138 5.96 -2.75 -3.09
C VAL A 138 6.47 -2.77 -1.66
N ARG A 139 7.60 -2.11 -1.40
CA ARG A 139 8.17 -1.98 -0.05
C ARG A 139 8.04 -0.54 0.41
N ILE A 140 7.48 -0.36 1.59
CA ILE A 140 7.26 0.95 2.20
C ILE A 140 8.01 0.98 3.52
N THR A 141 8.91 1.95 3.65
CA THR A 141 9.62 2.24 4.90
C THR A 141 8.87 3.33 5.65
N LEU A 142 8.56 3.07 6.91
CA LEU A 142 7.81 3.98 7.78
C LEU A 142 8.75 5.01 8.42
N PRO A 143 8.28 6.25 8.62
CA PRO A 143 8.99 7.24 9.42
C PRO A 143 9.34 6.73 10.83
N PRO A 144 10.40 7.25 11.46
CA PRO A 144 10.88 6.78 12.76
C PRO A 144 9.94 7.08 13.94
N ASP A 145 8.98 8.00 13.77
CA ASP A 145 7.96 8.35 14.76
C ASP A 145 6.78 7.36 14.74
N LEU A 146 7.07 6.10 15.10
CA LEU A 146 6.03 5.10 15.40
C LEU A 146 5.53 5.17 16.87
N SER A 147 6.05 6.15 17.64
CA SER A 147 5.76 6.42 19.05
C SER A 147 4.40 7.04 19.32
#